data_AF-A0A3Q9I3S9-F1
#
_entry.id   AF-A0A3Q9I3S9-F1
#
_cell.length_a   1.000
_cell.length_b   1.000
_cell.length_c   1.000
_cell.angle_alpha   90.00
_cell.angle_beta   90.00
_cell.angle_gamma   90.00
#
_symmetry.space_group_name_H-M   'P 1'
#
loop_
_entity.id
_entity.type
_entity.pdbx_description
1 polymer ?
#
loop_
_entity_poly.entity_id
_entity_poly.type
_entity_poly.pdbx_seq_one_letter_code
_entity_poly.pdbx_strand_id
1 'polypeptide(L)'
;MPGTHYDNDHSFIEELPFHLKKIAHRIIRDDSLETMILSVDSQASTHFKDMDKVSVDDILKTLHACLVAKITFFDKQLYVLDNEMAFLYEQLYRSLRYLLTDRLNAEASDDELLDFLKQYYPKTHYWIHKTDTADRYSLAIRSRRENTRRFYRYTANMTYHFVRLGAHENATELQGDIYTSGIKHFTKIVNQKLDTLMDHYQKNIREALVDSHPEAYDLFTVVAEKNEYLREVLNGISVGRLSVEESKRFLKANLESTLDFASLKGNIRTESILRDFEEKVDHIGQSTLTLLENSTPHKLYEGPVLEKVKIDYDIRDYVEKKKRNSSSLLMSFINLYHYAALLEKIYNNISSSNYIIVFPEYWSADYHDISSGGFSFFTPFLVDINDHLELFFRFDLSASDKTNDYEIVHQKAKVVRIDEKTDIGAYQISCQFLHPDKNTMDLIRKATQSKELKDAFSNAELIDTVDEYNQ
;
A
#
# COMPACT_ATOMS: atom_id res chain seq x y z
N MET A 1 11.16 -47.55 7.90
CA MET A 1 11.25 -46.62 6.75
C MET A 1 10.90 -45.24 7.28
N PRO A 2 11.76 -44.23 7.14
CA PRO A 2 11.46 -42.90 7.68
C PRO A 2 10.35 -42.27 6.81
N GLY A 3 9.24 -41.96 7.46
CA GLY A 3 7.98 -41.57 6.83
C GLY A 3 8.07 -40.26 6.05
N THR A 4 7.69 -40.33 4.78
CA THR A 4 7.25 -39.19 3.98
C THR A 4 5.83 -38.83 4.40
N HIS A 5 5.67 -38.31 5.62
CA HIS A 5 4.44 -37.63 6.00
C HIS A 5 4.53 -36.22 5.41
N TYR A 6 4.02 -36.08 4.19
CA TYR A 6 3.57 -34.79 3.69
C TYR A 6 2.39 -34.39 4.59
N ASP A 7 2.58 -33.45 5.52
CA ASP A 7 1.51 -32.86 6.33
C ASP A 7 0.63 -31.91 5.47
N ASN A 8 0.21 -32.38 4.28
CA ASN A 8 -0.30 -31.56 3.20
C ASN A 8 -1.82 -31.36 3.23
N ASP A 9 -2.23 -30.16 2.87
CA ASP A 9 -3.61 -29.71 2.61
C ASP A 9 -4.22 -30.35 1.33
N HIS A 10 -3.90 -31.63 1.06
CA HIS A 10 -4.11 -32.27 -0.25
C HIS A 10 -4.68 -33.70 -0.11
N SER A 11 -5.58 -33.92 0.84
CA SER A 11 -6.15 -35.25 1.12
C SER A 11 -6.64 -35.98 -0.14
N PHE A 12 -7.30 -35.25 -1.06
CA PHE A 12 -7.76 -35.82 -2.34
C PHE A 12 -6.62 -36.19 -3.31
N ILE A 13 -5.50 -35.46 -3.30
CA ILE A 13 -4.31 -35.83 -4.09
C ILE A 13 -3.66 -37.06 -3.50
N GLU A 14 -3.66 -37.20 -2.17
CA GLU A 14 -3.07 -38.36 -1.51
C GLU A 14 -3.82 -39.67 -1.79
N GLU A 15 -5.05 -39.60 -2.29
CA GLU A 15 -5.82 -40.75 -2.75
C GLU A 15 -5.52 -41.15 -4.19
N LEU A 16 -4.86 -40.28 -4.97
CA LEU A 16 -4.50 -40.59 -6.35
C LEU A 16 -3.40 -41.67 -6.42
N PRO A 17 -3.37 -42.48 -7.50
CA PRO A 17 -2.21 -43.30 -7.84
C PRO A 17 -0.89 -42.51 -7.84
N PHE A 18 0.20 -43.14 -7.42
CA PHE A 18 1.51 -42.49 -7.26
C PHE A 18 1.98 -41.69 -8.49
N HIS A 19 1.74 -42.20 -9.70
CA HIS A 19 2.11 -41.53 -10.95
C HIS A 19 1.30 -40.26 -11.20
N LEU A 20 0.02 -40.23 -10.79
CA LEU A 20 -0.85 -39.06 -10.92
C LEU A 20 -0.58 -38.02 -9.83
N LYS A 21 -0.16 -38.42 -8.61
CA LYS A 21 0.27 -37.47 -7.56
C LYS A 21 1.38 -36.54 -8.05
N LYS A 22 2.34 -37.08 -8.80
CA LYS A 22 3.46 -36.28 -9.34
C LYS A 22 2.97 -35.22 -10.32
N ILE A 23 1.94 -35.55 -11.11
CA ILE A 23 1.33 -34.65 -12.07
C ILE A 23 0.47 -33.61 -11.35
N ALA A 24 -0.33 -34.03 -10.38
CA ALA A 24 -1.15 -33.15 -9.56
C ALA A 24 -0.33 -32.01 -8.92
N HIS A 25 0.86 -32.35 -8.39
CA HIS A 25 1.77 -31.35 -7.82
C HIS A 25 2.37 -30.38 -8.85
N ARG A 26 2.53 -30.79 -10.12
CA ARG A 26 2.95 -29.88 -11.20
C ARG A 26 1.81 -28.95 -11.59
N ILE A 27 0.62 -29.50 -11.84
CA ILE A 27 -0.60 -28.75 -12.15
C ILE A 27 -0.81 -27.65 -11.11
N ILE A 28 -0.78 -28.01 -9.82
CA ILE A 28 -0.95 -27.06 -8.71
C ILE A 28 0.04 -25.90 -8.70
N ARG A 29 1.26 -26.14 -9.17
CA ARG A 29 2.33 -25.16 -9.16
C ARG A 29 2.28 -24.26 -10.39
N ASP A 30 1.92 -24.84 -11.54
CA ASP A 30 2.12 -24.24 -12.85
C ASP A 30 0.82 -23.64 -13.41
N ASP A 31 -0.35 -24.23 -13.11
CA ASP A 31 -1.62 -23.82 -13.70
C ASP A 31 -2.35 -22.78 -12.83
N SER A 32 -2.98 -21.80 -13.49
CA SER A 32 -3.96 -20.89 -12.87
C SER A 32 -5.28 -21.61 -12.57
N LEU A 33 -6.10 -21.04 -11.69
CA LEU A 33 -7.45 -21.49 -11.38
C LEU A 33 -8.28 -21.64 -12.67
N GLU A 34 -8.22 -20.63 -13.52
CA GLU A 34 -8.83 -20.63 -14.86
C GLU A 34 -8.38 -21.84 -15.69
N THR A 35 -7.06 -22.06 -15.82
CA THR A 35 -6.52 -23.17 -16.62
C THR A 35 -7.01 -24.52 -16.10
N MET A 36 -7.11 -24.68 -14.78
CA MET A 36 -7.63 -25.90 -14.17
C MET A 36 -9.13 -26.10 -14.44
N ILE A 37 -9.94 -25.05 -14.36
CA ILE A 37 -11.38 -25.09 -14.68
C ILE A 37 -11.58 -25.48 -16.15
N LEU A 38 -10.88 -24.79 -17.07
CA LEU A 38 -10.90 -25.11 -18.50
C LEU A 38 -10.47 -26.55 -18.79
N SER A 39 -9.48 -27.06 -18.07
CA SER A 39 -9.02 -28.44 -18.22
C SER A 39 -10.07 -29.46 -17.75
N VAL A 40 -10.84 -29.12 -16.71
CA VAL A 40 -11.99 -29.93 -16.27
C VAL A 40 -13.08 -29.95 -17.34
N ASP A 41 -13.44 -28.78 -17.88
CA ASP A 41 -14.52 -28.67 -18.87
C ASP A 41 -14.17 -29.34 -20.20
N SER A 42 -12.94 -29.14 -20.67
CA SER A 42 -12.42 -29.78 -21.88
C SER A 42 -12.06 -31.26 -21.70
N GLN A 43 -12.05 -31.75 -20.45
CA GLN A 43 -11.62 -33.10 -20.07
C GLN A 43 -10.20 -33.45 -20.55
N ALA A 44 -9.37 -32.43 -20.74
CA ALA A 44 -8.05 -32.56 -21.32
C ALA A 44 -7.06 -31.65 -20.59
N SER A 45 -5.83 -32.13 -20.42
CA SER A 45 -4.75 -31.34 -19.86
C SER A 45 -3.43 -31.72 -20.52
N THR A 46 -2.63 -30.70 -20.83
CA THR A 46 -1.33 -30.86 -21.49
C THR A 46 -0.34 -31.65 -20.63
N HIS A 47 -0.54 -31.66 -19.30
CA HIS A 47 0.31 -32.38 -18.34
C HIS A 47 0.28 -33.90 -18.47
N PHE A 48 -0.71 -34.46 -19.19
CA PHE A 48 -0.86 -35.90 -19.42
C PHE A 48 -0.41 -36.35 -20.81
N LYS A 49 0.02 -35.43 -21.69
CA LYS A 49 0.35 -35.74 -23.11
C LYS A 49 1.44 -36.80 -23.28
N ASP A 50 2.40 -36.85 -22.35
CA ASP A 50 3.53 -37.79 -22.40
C ASP A 50 3.25 -39.11 -21.66
N MET A 51 2.01 -39.33 -21.19
CA MET A 51 1.62 -40.57 -20.53
C MET A 51 0.91 -41.50 -21.50
N ASP A 52 1.46 -42.70 -21.66
CA ASP A 52 0.79 -43.76 -22.39
C ASP A 52 -0.46 -44.21 -21.61
N LYS A 53 -1.64 -43.98 -22.21
CA LYS A 53 -2.94 -44.55 -21.80
C LYS A 53 -3.41 -44.18 -20.38
N VAL A 54 -3.58 -42.89 -20.09
CA VAL A 54 -4.35 -42.43 -18.92
C VAL A 54 -5.83 -42.34 -19.28
N SER A 55 -6.71 -42.86 -18.40
CA SER A 55 -8.16 -42.77 -18.64
C SER A 55 -8.65 -41.33 -18.44
N VAL A 56 -9.74 -40.95 -19.10
CA VAL A 56 -10.36 -39.63 -18.91
C VAL A 56 -10.80 -39.42 -17.47
N ASP A 57 -11.29 -40.48 -16.81
CA ASP A 57 -11.68 -40.46 -15.40
C ASP A 57 -10.48 -40.15 -14.48
N ASP A 58 -9.32 -40.76 -14.73
CA ASP A 58 -8.10 -40.47 -13.96
C ASP A 58 -7.60 -39.02 -14.17
N ILE A 59 -7.74 -38.49 -15.38
CA ILE A 59 -7.43 -37.09 -15.69
C ILE A 59 -8.35 -36.18 -14.88
N LEU A 60 -9.67 -36.39 -14.96
CA LEU A 60 -10.67 -35.59 -14.27
C LEU A 60 -10.53 -35.68 -12.74
N LYS A 61 -10.34 -36.88 -12.18
CA LYS A 61 -10.05 -37.06 -10.74
C LYS A 61 -8.82 -36.27 -10.31
N THR A 62 -7.77 -36.28 -11.13
CA THR A 62 -6.55 -35.51 -10.83
C THR A 62 -6.81 -34.01 -10.85
N LEU A 63 -7.50 -33.51 -11.89
CA LEU A 63 -7.80 -32.09 -12.03
C LEU A 63 -8.73 -31.57 -10.91
N HIS A 64 -9.79 -32.31 -10.58
CA HIS A 64 -10.67 -31.94 -9.48
C HIS A 64 -9.95 -31.97 -8.12
N ALA A 65 -9.06 -32.95 -7.88
CA ALA A 65 -8.25 -32.97 -6.67
C ALA A 65 -7.31 -31.75 -6.59
N CYS A 66 -6.75 -31.32 -7.73
CA CYS A 66 -5.95 -30.11 -7.84
C CYS A 66 -6.78 -28.84 -7.56
N LEU A 67 -8.00 -28.74 -8.11
CA LEU A 67 -8.92 -27.62 -7.86
C LEU A 67 -9.27 -27.50 -6.39
N VAL A 68 -9.70 -28.59 -5.74
CA VAL A 68 -9.99 -28.57 -4.29
C VAL A 68 -8.77 -28.09 -3.52
N ALA A 69 -7.58 -28.60 -3.84
CA ALA A 69 -6.35 -28.20 -3.18
C ALA A 69 -5.99 -26.73 -3.44
N LYS A 70 -6.22 -26.19 -4.65
CA LYS A 70 -5.93 -24.80 -5.01
C LYS A 70 -6.90 -23.84 -4.30
N ILE A 71 -8.21 -24.13 -4.36
CA ILE A 71 -9.25 -23.30 -3.74
C ILE A 71 -9.11 -23.27 -2.22
N THR A 72 -8.86 -24.41 -1.58
CA THR A 72 -8.67 -24.46 -0.11
C THR A 72 -7.38 -23.79 0.38
N PHE A 73 -6.53 -23.33 -0.54
CA PHE A 73 -5.37 -22.48 -0.24
C PHE A 73 -5.69 -20.97 -0.31
N PHE A 74 -6.81 -20.59 -0.92
CA PHE A 74 -7.21 -19.18 -1.02
C PHE A 74 -7.59 -18.64 0.36
N ASP A 75 -7.25 -17.39 0.61
CA ASP A 75 -7.78 -16.65 1.76
C ASP A 75 -9.30 -16.46 1.59
N LYS A 76 -10.03 -16.28 2.69
CA LYS A 76 -11.47 -15.98 2.66
C LYS A 76 -11.73 -14.49 2.52
N GLN A 77 -10.76 -13.66 2.90
CA GLN A 77 -10.83 -12.21 2.87
C GLN A 77 -10.05 -11.70 1.65
N LEU A 78 -10.64 -11.88 0.47
CA LEU A 78 -10.10 -11.44 -0.80
C LEU A 78 -10.71 -10.09 -1.23
N TYR A 79 -10.03 -9.38 -2.12
CA TYR A 79 -10.42 -8.07 -2.65
C TYR A 79 -11.30 -8.25 -3.90
N VAL A 80 -12.44 -8.91 -3.70
CA VAL A 80 -13.34 -9.42 -4.74
C VAL A 80 -14.80 -9.17 -4.35
N LEU A 81 -15.69 -9.25 -5.32
CA LEU A 81 -17.14 -9.15 -5.11
C LEU A 81 -17.73 -10.46 -4.57
N ASP A 82 -18.93 -10.37 -3.97
CA ASP A 82 -19.61 -11.53 -3.39
C ASP A 82 -19.94 -12.60 -4.43
N ASN A 83 -20.28 -12.22 -5.66
CA ASN A 83 -20.53 -13.15 -6.77
C ASN A 83 -19.25 -13.87 -7.23
N GLU A 84 -18.10 -13.18 -7.28
CA GLU A 84 -16.80 -13.78 -7.58
C GLU A 84 -16.43 -14.82 -6.51
N MET A 85 -16.69 -14.53 -5.23
CA MET A 85 -16.55 -15.52 -4.16
C MET A 85 -17.52 -16.69 -4.30
N ALA A 86 -18.78 -16.43 -4.64
CA ALA A 86 -19.78 -17.48 -4.86
C ALA A 86 -19.36 -18.44 -5.97
N PHE A 87 -18.81 -17.93 -7.07
CA PHE A 87 -18.21 -18.73 -8.15
C PHE A 87 -17.09 -19.65 -7.63
N LEU A 88 -16.18 -19.13 -6.78
CA LEU A 88 -15.14 -19.96 -6.17
C LEU A 88 -15.71 -21.12 -5.35
N TYR A 89 -16.79 -20.89 -4.59
CA TYR A 89 -17.49 -21.95 -3.86
C TYR A 89 -18.14 -22.95 -4.81
N GLU A 90 -18.81 -22.49 -5.87
CA GLU A 90 -19.44 -23.36 -6.85
C GLU A 90 -18.44 -24.34 -7.47
N GLN A 91 -17.27 -23.85 -7.90
CA GLN A 91 -16.22 -24.70 -8.46
C GLN A 91 -15.65 -25.70 -7.43
N LEU A 92 -15.59 -25.31 -6.15
CA LEU A 92 -15.23 -26.21 -5.07
C LEU A 92 -16.27 -27.33 -4.88
N TYR A 93 -17.55 -26.98 -4.76
CA TYR A 93 -18.63 -27.95 -4.58
C TYR A 93 -18.76 -28.90 -5.77
N ARG A 94 -18.65 -28.38 -7.01
CA ARG A 94 -18.60 -29.18 -8.24
C ARG A 94 -17.49 -30.23 -8.16
N SER A 95 -16.29 -29.81 -7.76
CA SER A 95 -15.14 -30.71 -7.65
C SER A 95 -15.27 -31.74 -6.52
N LEU A 96 -15.82 -31.33 -5.37
CA LEU A 96 -16.06 -32.23 -4.25
C LEU A 96 -17.12 -33.29 -4.59
N ARG A 97 -18.21 -32.90 -5.24
CA ARG A 97 -19.26 -33.84 -5.68
C ARG A 97 -18.71 -34.86 -6.67
N TYR A 98 -17.91 -34.42 -7.63
CA TYR A 98 -17.24 -35.35 -8.56
C TYR A 98 -16.34 -36.35 -7.83
N LEU A 99 -15.43 -35.87 -6.97
CA LEU A 99 -14.48 -36.72 -6.25
C LEU A 99 -15.15 -37.70 -5.26
N LEU A 100 -16.35 -37.35 -4.77
CA LEU A 100 -17.06 -38.12 -3.77
C LEU A 100 -18.25 -38.91 -4.33
N THR A 101 -18.41 -38.98 -5.65
CA THR A 101 -19.55 -39.68 -6.30
C THR A 101 -19.61 -41.17 -5.93
N ASP A 102 -18.48 -41.81 -5.63
CA ASP A 102 -18.43 -43.22 -5.19
C ASP A 102 -18.77 -43.40 -3.70
N ARG A 103 -18.85 -42.32 -2.93
CA ARG A 103 -19.03 -42.33 -1.46
C ARG A 103 -20.32 -41.66 -0.99
N LEU A 104 -20.83 -40.73 -1.78
CA LEU A 104 -22.07 -40.00 -1.54
C LEU A 104 -22.99 -40.17 -2.75
N ASN A 105 -24.30 -40.22 -2.48
CA ASN A 105 -25.30 -40.21 -3.55
C ASN A 105 -25.13 -38.93 -4.39
N ALA A 106 -25.35 -39.01 -5.71
CA ALA A 106 -25.32 -37.86 -6.60
C ALA A 106 -26.32 -36.76 -6.17
N GLU A 107 -27.44 -37.17 -5.56
CA GLU A 107 -28.48 -36.29 -5.00
C GLU A 107 -28.25 -35.90 -3.53
N ALA A 108 -27.09 -36.22 -2.95
CA ALA A 108 -26.80 -35.90 -1.55
C ALA A 108 -26.91 -34.39 -1.30
N SER A 109 -27.53 -34.02 -0.19
CA SER A 109 -27.68 -32.62 0.19
C SER A 109 -26.32 -32.00 0.56
N ASP A 110 -26.23 -30.67 0.57
CA ASP A 110 -25.01 -29.99 1.02
C ASP A 110 -24.69 -30.33 2.49
N ASP A 111 -25.71 -30.52 3.34
CA ASP A 111 -25.51 -30.92 4.74
C ASP A 111 -24.85 -32.31 4.84
N GLU A 112 -25.31 -33.28 4.04
CA GLU A 112 -24.72 -34.62 4.01
C GLU A 112 -23.26 -34.60 3.51
N LEU A 113 -22.98 -33.77 2.50
CA LEU A 113 -21.62 -33.55 2.02
C LEU A 113 -20.74 -32.94 3.12
N LEU A 114 -21.22 -31.90 3.82
CA LEU A 114 -20.47 -31.24 4.88
C LEU A 114 -20.19 -32.16 6.06
N ASP A 115 -21.17 -32.97 6.48
CA ASP A 115 -20.97 -33.97 7.53
C ASP A 115 -19.92 -35.02 7.13
N PHE A 116 -19.93 -35.46 5.87
CA PHE A 116 -18.91 -36.35 5.35
C PHE A 116 -17.52 -35.69 5.37
N LEU A 117 -17.41 -34.46 4.90
CA LEU A 117 -16.15 -33.70 4.92
C LEU A 117 -15.66 -33.48 6.35
N LYS A 118 -16.54 -33.21 7.30
CA LYS A 118 -16.17 -33.04 8.71
C LYS A 118 -15.50 -34.28 9.28
N GLN A 119 -15.97 -35.47 8.90
CA GLN A 119 -15.46 -36.74 9.40
C GLN A 119 -14.17 -37.18 8.69
N TYR A 120 -14.12 -37.06 7.36
CA TYR A 120 -13.05 -37.66 6.54
C TYR A 120 -12.06 -36.63 5.97
N TYR A 121 -12.47 -35.37 5.82
CA TYR A 121 -11.68 -34.29 5.25
C TYR A 121 -11.79 -32.98 6.07
N PRO A 122 -11.47 -33.02 7.38
CA PRO A 122 -11.81 -31.95 8.33
C PRO A 122 -11.19 -30.59 7.98
N LYS A 123 -10.08 -30.55 7.25
CA LYS A 123 -9.45 -29.31 6.78
C LYS A 123 -10.28 -28.60 5.70
N THR A 124 -10.78 -29.33 4.71
CA THR A 124 -11.66 -28.78 3.67
C THR A 124 -12.95 -28.27 4.30
N HIS A 125 -13.54 -29.06 5.19
CA HIS A 125 -14.69 -28.63 6.00
C HIS A 125 -14.39 -27.37 6.80
N TYR A 126 -13.24 -27.33 7.51
CA TYR A 126 -12.84 -26.14 8.28
C TYR A 126 -12.67 -24.91 7.38
N TRP A 127 -12.06 -25.05 6.20
CA TRP A 127 -11.95 -23.94 5.25
C TRP A 127 -13.33 -23.44 4.82
N ILE A 128 -14.28 -24.32 4.51
CA ILE A 128 -15.66 -23.93 4.14
C ILE A 128 -16.33 -23.13 5.26
N HIS A 129 -16.19 -23.54 6.52
CA HIS A 129 -16.86 -22.93 7.67
C HIS A 129 -16.05 -21.85 8.40
N LYS A 130 -14.85 -21.49 7.93
CA LYS A 130 -14.01 -20.51 8.60
C LYS A 130 -14.70 -19.14 8.62
N THR A 131 -15.10 -18.67 9.81
CA THR A 131 -15.59 -17.30 10.06
C THR A 131 -14.54 -16.47 10.80
N ASP A 132 -14.60 -15.15 10.64
CA ASP A 132 -13.57 -14.16 11.01
C ASP A 132 -13.08 -14.17 12.48
N THR A 133 -13.75 -14.85 13.40
CA THR A 133 -13.50 -14.74 14.85
C THR A 133 -12.70 -15.89 15.48
N ALA A 134 -12.45 -16.98 14.76
CA ALA A 134 -11.92 -18.22 15.34
C ALA A 134 -10.40 -18.38 15.23
N ASP A 135 -9.63 -17.37 15.64
CA ASP A 135 -8.16 -17.34 15.44
C ASP A 135 -7.32 -17.69 16.69
N ARG A 136 -7.81 -18.56 17.58
CA ARG A 136 -7.01 -19.00 18.76
C ARG A 136 -6.69 -20.48 18.87
N TYR A 137 -7.27 -21.33 18.04
CA TYR A 137 -6.94 -22.76 18.03
C TYR A 137 -6.81 -23.27 16.60
N SER A 138 -5.85 -22.73 15.86
CA SER A 138 -5.31 -23.46 14.71
C SER A 138 -4.72 -24.77 15.24
N LEU A 139 -5.19 -25.92 14.75
CA LEU A 139 -4.52 -27.21 14.96
C LEU A 139 -3.01 -27.01 14.79
N ALA A 140 -2.30 -27.11 15.91
CA ALA A 140 -0.93 -26.67 16.02
C ALA A 140 -0.01 -27.68 15.35
N ILE A 141 0.39 -27.41 14.10
CA ILE A 141 1.67 -27.87 13.57
C ILE A 141 2.33 -26.72 12.81
N ARG A 142 3.34 -26.10 13.44
CA ARG A 142 4.47 -25.41 12.79
C ARG A 142 5.72 -25.95 13.51
N SER A 143 6.88 -26.23 12.90
CA SER A 143 7.48 -25.91 11.59
C SER A 143 8.61 -26.93 11.31
N ARG A 144 9.33 -26.93 10.18
CA ARG A 144 10.47 -26.01 9.91
C ARG A 144 10.95 -26.17 8.44
N ARG A 145 10.64 -25.18 7.58
CA ARG A 145 11.09 -25.01 6.17
C ARG A 145 10.45 -25.94 5.12
N GLU A 146 10.14 -25.38 3.95
CA GLU A 146 9.96 -26.07 2.66
C GLU A 146 8.68 -26.90 2.42
N ASN A 147 7.54 -26.22 2.26
CA ASN A 147 6.45 -26.74 1.42
C ASN A 147 6.38 -25.86 0.15
N THR A 148 6.47 -26.46 -1.03
CA THR A 148 6.76 -25.80 -2.33
C THR A 148 5.68 -24.83 -2.83
N ARG A 149 4.51 -24.77 -2.19
CA ARG A 149 3.48 -23.71 -2.35
C ARG A 149 3.81 -22.38 -1.68
N ARG A 150 4.93 -22.30 -0.93
CA ARG A 150 5.27 -21.14 -0.08
C ARG A 150 5.31 -19.80 -0.78
N PHE A 151 5.52 -19.81 -2.09
CA PHE A 151 5.54 -18.63 -2.94
C PHE A 151 4.60 -18.88 -4.10
N TYR A 152 3.30 -18.99 -3.79
CA TYR A 152 2.27 -18.84 -4.81
C TYR A 152 2.58 -17.57 -5.61
N ARG A 153 2.74 -17.76 -6.92
CA ARG A 153 3.14 -16.72 -7.87
C ARG A 153 1.98 -16.51 -8.81
N TYR A 154 1.56 -15.27 -8.90
CA TYR A 154 0.61 -14.82 -9.89
C TYR A 154 0.85 -13.32 -10.08
N THR A 155 0.14 -12.71 -11.01
CA THR A 155 0.03 -11.26 -11.02
C THR A 155 -0.96 -10.82 -9.93
N ALA A 156 -0.96 -9.54 -9.63
CA ALA A 156 -1.85 -8.82 -8.73
C ALA A 156 -2.22 -7.49 -9.39
N ASN A 157 -3.39 -6.94 -9.05
CA ASN A 157 -3.75 -5.59 -9.49
C ASN A 157 -2.90 -4.59 -8.71
N MET A 158 -1.74 -4.28 -9.25
CA MET A 158 -0.79 -3.38 -8.63
C MET A 158 0.05 -2.65 -9.66
N THR A 159 0.60 -1.53 -9.24
CA THR A 159 1.68 -0.87 -9.95
C THR A 159 2.93 -0.85 -9.06
N TYR A 160 4.10 -0.83 -9.65
CA TYR A 160 5.36 -0.87 -8.91
C TYR A 160 6.38 0.15 -9.40
N HIS A 161 7.36 0.39 -8.54
CA HIS A 161 8.58 1.11 -8.86
C HIS A 161 9.76 0.45 -8.13
N PHE A 162 10.97 0.59 -8.67
CA PHE A 162 12.17 0.13 -8.00
C PHE A 162 13.29 1.16 -8.07
N VAL A 163 14.06 1.25 -7.00
CA VAL A 163 15.28 2.04 -6.92
C VAL A 163 16.46 1.09 -6.75
N ARG A 164 17.47 1.22 -7.62
CA ARG A 164 18.75 0.50 -7.48
C ARG A 164 19.62 1.19 -6.43
N LEU A 165 20.02 0.48 -5.37
CA LEU A 165 21.02 0.97 -4.42
C LEU A 165 22.43 0.64 -4.96
N GLY A 166 23.00 1.57 -5.72
CA GLY A 166 24.36 1.51 -6.31
C GLY A 166 24.94 2.91 -6.49
N ALA A 167 26.25 3.05 -6.69
CA ALA A 167 26.95 4.34 -6.72
C ALA A 167 26.56 5.19 -7.95
N HIS A 168 25.50 5.99 -7.80
CA HIS A 168 24.95 6.89 -8.84
C HIS A 168 25.62 8.26 -8.83
N GLU A 169 26.95 8.32 -8.91
CA GLU A 169 27.65 9.60 -8.99
C GLU A 169 27.52 10.27 -10.37
N ASN A 170 27.06 9.55 -11.42
CA ASN A 170 27.18 10.00 -12.82
C ASN A 170 25.92 9.88 -13.71
N ALA A 171 24.73 9.62 -13.18
CA ALA A 171 23.51 9.58 -14.01
C ALA A 171 22.91 10.99 -14.18
N THR A 172 22.93 11.53 -15.41
CA THR A 172 22.55 12.91 -15.72
C THR A 172 21.06 13.17 -15.89
N GLU A 173 20.22 12.15 -16.05
CA GLU A 173 18.78 12.33 -16.24
C GLU A 173 17.98 11.21 -15.59
N LEU A 174 17.30 11.52 -14.47
CA LEU A 174 16.21 10.72 -13.93
C LEU A 174 15.08 11.67 -13.50
N GLN A 175 13.90 11.49 -14.09
CA GLN A 175 12.67 12.24 -13.82
C GLN A 175 11.87 11.59 -12.68
N GLY A 176 11.33 12.39 -11.76
CA GLY A 176 10.42 11.92 -10.72
C GLY A 176 10.13 12.97 -9.65
N ASP A 177 8.97 12.87 -9.01
CA ASP A 177 8.55 13.77 -7.93
C ASP A 177 8.97 13.24 -6.54
N ILE A 178 9.32 14.16 -5.66
CA ILE A 178 9.78 13.92 -4.29
C ILE A 178 8.56 13.71 -3.39
N TYR A 179 8.42 12.51 -2.80
CA TYR A 179 7.43 12.26 -1.76
C TYR A 179 8.13 12.00 -0.42
N THR A 180 7.73 12.71 0.63
CA THR A 180 8.39 12.53 1.93
C THR A 180 7.90 11.27 2.64
N SER A 181 8.83 10.61 3.35
CA SER A 181 8.87 9.49 4.31
C SER A 181 7.67 8.55 4.58
N GLY A 182 6.43 8.91 4.27
CA GLY A 182 5.23 8.25 4.80
C GLY A 182 5.03 8.43 6.31
N ILE A 183 5.92 9.18 6.99
CA ILE A 183 5.84 9.46 8.42
C ILE A 183 4.84 10.59 8.63
N LYS A 184 3.74 10.28 9.32
CA LYS A 184 2.74 11.27 9.73
C LYS A 184 3.30 12.17 10.84
N HIS A 185 4.03 13.22 10.47
CA HIS A 185 4.49 14.25 11.41
C HIS A 185 3.31 15.01 12.04
N PHE A 186 2.22 15.17 11.28
CA PHE A 186 0.92 15.66 11.75
C PHE A 186 0.11 14.53 12.39
N THR A 187 0.56 14.05 13.55
CA THR A 187 -0.23 13.09 14.35
C THR A 187 -1.54 13.72 14.82
N LYS A 188 -2.53 12.89 15.21
CA LYS A 188 -3.79 13.36 15.81
C LYS A 188 -3.56 14.34 16.97
N ILE A 189 -2.56 14.07 17.81
CA ILE A 189 -2.21 14.92 18.96
C ILE A 189 -1.63 16.27 18.52
N VAL A 190 -0.77 16.27 17.49
CA VAL A 190 -0.18 17.50 16.94
C VAL A 190 -1.26 18.36 16.27
N ASN A 191 -2.13 17.77 15.47
CA ASN A 191 -3.27 18.47 14.88
C ASN A 191 -4.18 19.08 15.94
N GLN A 192 -4.58 18.30 16.95
CA GLN A 192 -5.38 18.82 18.07
C GLN A 192 -4.74 20.01 18.78
N LYS A 193 -3.40 20.01 18.92
CA LYS A 193 -2.67 21.15 19.51
C LYS A 193 -2.66 22.36 18.60
N LEU A 194 -2.43 22.20 17.29
CA LEU A 194 -2.50 23.27 16.31
C LEU A 194 -3.91 23.88 16.27
N ASP A 195 -4.94 23.03 16.21
CA ASP A 195 -6.35 23.44 16.21
C ASP A 195 -6.68 24.24 17.49
N THR A 196 -6.28 23.73 18.66
CA THR A 196 -6.49 24.44 19.95
C THR A 196 -5.79 25.80 19.99
N LEU A 197 -4.57 25.90 19.44
CA LEU A 197 -3.82 27.16 19.40
C LEU A 197 -4.49 28.16 18.45
N MET A 198 -4.96 27.71 17.30
CA MET A 198 -5.66 28.54 16.32
C MET A 198 -7.01 29.02 16.86
N ASP A 199 -7.80 28.14 17.48
CA ASP A 199 -9.07 28.49 18.14
C ASP A 199 -8.87 29.57 19.21
N HIS A 200 -7.85 29.40 20.05
CA HIS A 200 -7.52 30.40 21.06
C HIS A 200 -7.01 31.71 20.45
N TYR A 201 -6.23 31.67 19.37
CA TYR A 201 -5.80 32.86 18.64
C TYR A 201 -7.01 33.64 18.11
N GLN A 202 -7.88 32.98 17.34
CA GLN A 202 -9.05 33.61 16.73
C GLN A 202 -10.01 34.18 17.78
N LYS A 203 -10.28 33.42 18.86
CA LYS A 203 -11.09 33.90 19.98
C LYS A 203 -10.52 35.19 20.58
N ASN A 204 -9.23 35.20 20.89
CA ASN A 204 -8.57 36.34 21.52
C ASN A 204 -8.50 37.57 20.60
N ILE A 205 -8.29 37.37 19.30
CA ILE A 205 -8.34 38.43 18.29
C ILE A 205 -9.75 39.03 18.19
N ARG A 206 -10.77 38.17 18.15
CA ARG A 206 -12.17 38.61 18.11
C ARG A 206 -12.53 39.46 19.32
N GLU A 207 -12.22 38.98 20.52
CA GLU A 207 -12.44 39.72 21.78
C GLU A 207 -11.71 41.06 21.84
N ALA A 208 -10.50 41.13 21.25
CA ALA A 208 -9.69 42.33 21.29
C ALA A 208 -10.09 43.39 20.25
N LEU A 209 -10.50 42.95 19.04
CA LEU A 209 -10.50 43.82 17.85
C LEU A 209 -11.84 43.88 17.10
N VAL A 210 -12.71 42.88 17.16
CA VAL A 210 -13.83 42.79 16.21
C VAL A 210 -14.79 43.98 16.30
N ASP A 211 -15.06 44.45 17.52
CA ASP A 211 -15.98 45.55 17.78
C ASP A 211 -15.28 46.92 17.85
N SER A 212 -13.98 46.94 18.12
CA SER A 212 -13.19 48.16 18.39
C SER A 212 -12.37 48.61 17.18
N HIS A 213 -11.84 47.67 16.40
CA HIS A 213 -10.90 47.88 15.29
C HIS A 213 -11.12 46.82 14.19
N PRO A 214 -12.24 46.86 13.46
CA PRO A 214 -12.61 45.82 12.49
C PRO A 214 -11.61 45.66 11.34
N GLU A 215 -11.04 46.76 10.83
CA GLU A 215 -10.00 46.69 9.77
C GLU A 215 -8.72 45.98 10.24
N ALA A 216 -8.39 46.11 11.53
CA ALA A 216 -7.27 45.36 12.10
C ALA A 216 -7.66 43.89 12.28
N TYR A 217 -8.89 43.59 12.71
CA TYR A 217 -9.39 42.22 12.82
C TYR A 217 -9.29 41.46 11.49
N ASP A 218 -9.62 42.09 10.36
CA ASP A 218 -9.50 41.49 9.03
C ASP A 218 -8.05 41.13 8.70
N LEU A 219 -7.09 42.01 9.00
CA LEU A 219 -5.66 41.72 8.85
C LEU A 219 -5.24 40.47 9.66
N PHE A 220 -5.66 40.37 10.92
CA PHE A 220 -5.34 39.20 11.76
C PHE A 220 -6.02 37.91 11.27
N THR A 221 -7.11 38.01 10.51
CA THR A 221 -7.74 36.86 9.85
C THR A 221 -6.87 36.37 8.70
N VAL A 222 -6.33 37.29 7.87
CA VAL A 222 -5.36 36.96 6.81
C VAL A 222 -4.09 36.32 7.39
N VAL A 223 -3.63 36.78 8.56
CA VAL A 223 -2.49 36.14 9.27
C VAL A 223 -2.79 34.68 9.63
N ALA A 224 -4.02 34.36 10.07
CA ALA A 224 -4.41 32.98 10.36
C ALA A 224 -4.45 32.13 9.09
N GLU A 225 -5.03 32.66 8.01
CA GLU A 225 -5.11 31.97 6.71
C GLU A 225 -3.72 31.63 6.18
N LYS A 226 -2.78 32.58 6.22
CA LYS A 226 -1.37 32.35 5.81
C LYS A 226 -0.69 31.22 6.60
N ASN A 227 -1.01 31.09 7.90
CA ASN A 227 -0.47 30.04 8.76
C ASN A 227 -1.12 28.67 8.53
N GLU A 228 -2.45 28.60 8.39
CA GLU A 228 -3.15 27.35 8.04
C GLU A 228 -2.74 26.86 6.65
N TYR A 229 -2.56 27.77 5.69
CA TYR A 229 -2.08 27.41 4.36
C TYR A 229 -0.68 26.78 4.41
N LEU A 230 0.25 27.36 5.18
CA LEU A 230 1.56 26.74 5.40
C LEU A 230 1.45 25.36 6.07
N ARG A 231 0.55 25.21 7.06
CA ARG A 231 0.26 23.91 7.70
C ARG A 231 -0.23 22.88 6.68
N GLU A 232 -1.18 23.24 5.82
CA GLU A 232 -1.73 22.35 4.79
C GLU A 232 -0.64 21.89 3.83
N VAL A 233 0.21 22.81 3.39
CA VAL A 233 1.33 22.50 2.50
C VAL A 233 2.35 21.58 3.19
N LEU A 234 2.79 21.90 4.40
CA LEU A 234 3.71 21.05 5.17
C LEU A 234 3.13 19.66 5.44
N ASN A 235 1.82 19.58 5.73
CA ASN A 235 1.15 18.31 5.93
C ASN A 235 1.09 17.51 4.62
N GLY A 236 0.68 18.15 3.52
CA GLY A 236 0.63 17.57 2.19
C GLY A 236 1.99 17.03 1.75
N ILE A 237 3.06 17.78 1.99
CA ILE A 237 4.44 17.34 1.80
C ILE A 237 4.73 16.12 2.69
N SER A 238 4.45 16.20 4.00
CA SER A 238 4.80 15.16 4.99
C SER A 238 4.20 13.78 4.73
N VAL A 239 3.02 13.71 4.12
CA VAL A 239 2.32 12.46 3.82
C VAL A 239 2.30 12.12 2.33
N GLY A 240 3.00 12.90 1.50
CA GLY A 240 3.08 12.66 0.07
C GLY A 240 1.76 12.86 -0.69
N ARG A 241 0.93 13.81 -0.26
CA ARG A 241 -0.32 14.18 -0.96
C ARG A 241 -0.15 15.29 -2.00
N LEU A 242 0.91 16.08 -1.90
CA LEU A 242 1.22 17.17 -2.84
C LEU A 242 2.45 16.79 -3.68
N SER A 243 2.37 17.03 -4.98
CA SER A 243 3.54 16.95 -5.87
C SER A 243 4.56 18.07 -5.56
N VAL A 244 5.78 17.96 -6.09
CA VAL A 244 6.82 18.99 -5.88
C VAL A 244 6.43 20.30 -6.53
N GLU A 245 5.95 20.25 -7.77
CA GLU A 245 5.57 21.47 -8.49
C GLU A 245 4.37 22.15 -7.85
N GLU A 246 3.39 21.39 -7.37
CA GLU A 246 2.29 21.97 -6.58
C GLU A 246 2.78 22.52 -5.24
N SER A 247 3.66 21.81 -4.54
CA SER A 247 4.26 22.27 -3.28
C SER A 247 5.06 23.55 -3.48
N LYS A 248 5.91 23.62 -4.52
CA LYS A 248 6.67 24.83 -4.91
C LYS A 248 5.72 25.97 -5.27
N ARG A 249 4.68 25.71 -6.07
CA ARG A 249 3.68 26.71 -6.46
C ARG A 249 2.96 27.26 -5.24
N PHE A 250 2.51 26.40 -4.34
CA PHE A 250 1.80 26.80 -3.13
C PHE A 250 2.73 27.56 -2.15
N LEU A 251 3.96 27.09 -1.93
CA LEU A 251 4.94 27.82 -1.12
C LEU A 251 5.24 29.20 -1.71
N LYS A 252 5.45 29.30 -3.03
CA LYS A 252 5.67 30.58 -3.71
C LYS A 252 4.48 31.51 -3.57
N ALA A 253 3.26 31.01 -3.80
CA ALA A 253 2.03 31.79 -3.61
C ALA A 253 1.88 32.30 -2.16
N ASN A 254 2.25 31.50 -1.16
CA ASN A 254 2.22 31.91 0.24
C ASN A 254 3.30 32.93 0.61
N LEU A 255 4.48 32.83 0.00
CA LEU A 255 5.59 33.77 0.20
C LEU A 255 5.34 35.11 -0.50
N GLU A 256 4.65 35.09 -1.64
CA GLU A 256 4.27 36.28 -2.40
C GLU A 256 3.07 37.03 -1.78
N SER A 257 2.28 36.37 -0.91
CA SER A 257 1.19 37.02 -0.18
C SER A 257 1.75 37.87 0.96
N THR A 258 1.93 39.17 0.73
CA THR A 258 2.38 40.12 1.76
C THR A 258 1.21 40.63 2.59
N LEU A 259 1.39 40.74 3.89
CA LEU A 259 0.39 41.34 4.79
C LEU A 259 0.26 42.86 4.55
N ASP A 260 -0.97 43.35 4.44
CA ASP A 260 -1.25 44.80 4.35
C ASP A 260 -1.37 45.42 5.75
N PHE A 261 -0.34 46.15 6.16
CA PHE A 261 -0.28 46.79 7.48
C PHE A 261 -0.99 48.16 7.54
N ALA A 262 -1.66 48.61 6.49
CA ALA A 262 -2.31 49.92 6.46
C ALA A 262 -3.31 50.13 7.62
N SER A 263 -4.03 49.09 8.03
CA SER A 263 -4.99 49.13 9.15
C SER A 263 -4.34 49.30 10.52
N LEU A 264 -3.01 49.16 10.63
CA LEU A 264 -2.23 49.34 11.86
C LEU A 264 -1.51 50.68 11.93
N LYS A 265 -1.77 51.59 10.98
CA LYS A 265 -1.10 52.90 10.91
C LYS A 265 -1.20 53.65 12.24
N GLY A 266 -0.04 53.91 12.84
CA GLY A 266 0.08 54.58 14.14
C GLY A 266 0.27 53.64 15.35
N ASN A 267 0.06 52.34 15.18
CA ASN A 267 0.40 51.31 16.17
C ASN A 267 1.66 50.53 15.75
N ILE A 268 2.79 51.26 15.76
CA ILE A 268 4.11 50.78 15.32
C ILE A 268 4.52 49.48 16.04
N ARG A 269 4.09 49.31 17.29
CA ARG A 269 4.43 48.13 18.09
C ARG A 269 3.73 46.87 17.58
N THR A 270 2.42 46.92 17.36
CA THR A 270 1.67 45.77 16.84
C THR A 270 2.12 45.43 15.43
N GLU A 271 2.36 46.44 14.59
CA GLU A 271 2.92 46.26 13.25
C GLU A 271 4.28 45.55 13.31
N SER A 272 5.21 46.01 14.15
CA SER A 272 6.52 45.36 14.28
C SER A 272 6.41 43.90 14.72
N ILE A 273 5.50 43.58 15.64
CA ILE A 273 5.29 42.20 16.09
C ILE A 273 4.81 41.32 14.94
N LEU A 274 3.84 41.80 14.14
CA LEU A 274 3.35 41.03 13.01
C LEU A 274 4.39 40.87 11.90
N ARG A 275 5.24 41.88 11.67
CA ARG A 275 6.38 41.75 10.74
C ARG A 275 7.37 40.69 11.20
N ASP A 276 7.70 40.66 12.48
CA ASP A 276 8.58 39.63 13.05
C ASP A 276 7.92 38.22 12.96
N PHE A 277 6.59 38.13 12.98
CA PHE A 277 5.86 36.88 12.74
C PHE A 277 5.86 36.46 11.27
N GLU A 278 5.61 37.41 10.36
CA GLU A 278 5.67 37.18 8.92
C GLU A 278 7.06 36.66 8.53
N GLU A 279 8.13 37.29 9.05
CA GLU A 279 9.51 36.82 8.89
C GLU A 279 9.69 35.36 9.33
N LYS A 280 9.11 34.95 10.48
CA LYS A 280 9.20 33.57 10.97
C LYS A 280 8.49 32.59 10.02
N VAL A 281 7.28 32.91 9.57
CA VAL A 281 6.47 32.07 8.68
C VAL A 281 7.14 31.95 7.31
N ASP A 282 7.62 33.07 6.77
CA ASP A 282 8.33 33.12 5.51
C ASP A 282 9.67 32.38 5.59
N HIS A 283 10.38 32.44 6.72
CA HIS A 283 11.60 31.66 6.93
C HIS A 283 11.34 30.14 6.89
N ILE A 284 10.23 29.67 7.46
CA ILE A 284 9.80 28.26 7.34
C ILE A 284 9.45 27.93 5.89
N GLY A 285 8.67 28.78 5.23
CA GLY A 285 8.25 28.59 3.84
C GLY A 285 9.42 28.54 2.86
N GLN A 286 10.33 29.51 2.96
CA GLN A 286 11.53 29.63 2.12
C GLN A 286 12.48 28.44 2.32
N SER A 287 12.66 27.99 3.56
CA SER A 287 13.53 26.85 3.85
C SER A 287 12.91 25.52 3.42
N THR A 288 11.58 25.42 3.45
CA THR A 288 10.85 24.30 2.84
C THR A 288 10.98 24.31 1.33
N LEU A 289 10.86 25.49 0.70
CA LEU A 289 11.05 25.64 -0.74
C LEU A 289 12.47 25.27 -1.15
N THR A 290 13.47 25.78 -0.42
CA THR A 290 14.90 25.47 -0.63
C THR A 290 15.19 23.98 -0.45
N LEU A 291 14.57 23.34 0.54
CA LEU A 291 14.64 21.90 0.74
C LEU A 291 14.12 21.14 -0.49
N LEU A 292 12.96 21.53 -1.02
CA LEU A 292 12.36 20.89 -2.19
C LEU A 292 13.14 21.15 -3.49
N GLU A 293 13.67 22.35 -3.67
CA GLU A 293 14.45 22.73 -4.86
C GLU A 293 15.82 22.04 -4.91
N ASN A 294 16.44 21.76 -3.76
CA ASN A 294 17.76 21.14 -3.67
C ASN A 294 17.72 19.63 -3.43
N SER A 295 16.58 19.09 -3.00
CA SER A 295 16.43 17.64 -2.84
C SER A 295 16.35 16.98 -4.21
N THR A 296 17.00 15.82 -4.34
CA THR A 296 16.98 15.02 -5.56
C THR A 296 16.53 13.59 -5.24
N PRO A 297 16.16 12.80 -6.26
CA PRO A 297 15.87 11.37 -6.11
C PRO A 297 16.94 10.52 -5.42
N HIS A 298 18.20 10.95 -5.42
CA HIS A 298 19.33 10.17 -4.91
C HIS A 298 20.10 10.83 -3.77
N LYS A 299 19.89 12.13 -3.56
CA LYS A 299 20.57 12.90 -2.53
C LYS A 299 19.56 13.81 -1.85
N LEU A 300 19.30 13.48 -0.59
CA LEU A 300 18.58 14.32 0.33
C LEU A 300 19.44 15.54 0.62
N TYR A 301 18.92 16.72 0.30
CA TYR A 301 19.46 17.94 0.87
C TYR A 301 19.00 17.96 2.33
N GLU A 302 19.91 17.73 3.26
CA GLU A 302 19.65 18.02 4.67
C GLU A 302 19.49 19.54 4.78
N GLY A 303 18.24 20.00 4.79
CA GLY A 303 17.93 21.41 4.98
C GLY A 303 18.53 21.90 6.30
N PRO A 304 19.05 23.13 6.35
CA PRO A 304 19.59 23.67 7.59
C PRO A 304 18.49 23.69 8.66
N VAL A 305 18.87 23.38 9.90
CA VAL A 305 18.00 23.66 11.05
C VAL A 305 17.74 25.17 11.07
N LEU A 306 16.47 25.57 11.13
CA LEU A 306 16.11 26.99 11.08
C LEU A 306 16.82 27.77 12.20
N GLU A 307 17.49 28.85 11.80
CA GLU A 307 18.03 29.80 12.76
C GLU A 307 16.90 30.53 13.51
N LYS A 308 17.19 30.94 14.74
CA LYS A 308 16.24 31.71 15.53
C LYS A 308 16.14 33.12 14.97
N VAL A 309 14.91 33.59 14.76
CA VAL A 309 14.61 34.95 14.32
C VAL A 309 14.19 35.80 15.52
N LYS A 310 14.02 37.11 15.32
CA LYS A 310 13.76 38.07 16.40
C LYS A 310 12.61 37.67 17.33
N ILE A 311 11.50 37.18 16.78
CA ILE A 311 10.33 36.78 17.58
C ILE A 311 10.62 35.63 18.56
N ASP A 312 11.59 34.76 18.26
CA ASP A 312 12.00 33.66 19.14
C ASP A 312 12.69 34.15 20.41
N TYR A 313 13.32 35.32 20.36
CA TYR A 313 13.94 35.97 21.51
C TYR A 313 12.91 36.79 22.29
N ASP A 314 12.01 37.49 21.59
CA ASP A 314 11.03 38.40 22.18
C ASP A 314 9.88 37.67 22.91
N ILE A 315 9.58 36.42 22.54
CA ILE A 315 8.46 35.69 23.13
C ILE A 315 8.57 35.52 24.65
N ARG A 316 9.79 35.39 25.18
CA ARG A 316 10.00 35.24 26.62
C ARG A 316 9.46 36.45 27.38
N ASP A 317 9.74 37.63 26.85
CA ASP A 317 9.28 38.89 27.42
C ASP A 317 7.76 39.04 27.29
N TYR A 318 7.15 38.55 26.20
CA TYR A 318 5.69 38.54 26.05
C TYR A 318 5.01 37.60 27.05
N VAL A 319 5.56 36.41 27.26
CA VAL A 319 5.06 35.45 28.26
C VAL A 319 5.23 36.01 29.69
N GLU A 320 6.31 36.73 29.98
CA GLU A 320 6.49 37.40 31.27
C GLU A 320 5.52 38.58 31.45
N LYS A 321 5.32 39.40 30.41
CA LYS A 321 4.34 40.50 30.41
C LYS A 321 2.91 39.98 30.63
N LYS A 322 2.56 38.83 30.06
CA LYS A 322 1.27 38.15 30.29
C LYS A 322 1.00 37.88 31.77
N LYS A 323 2.01 37.51 32.56
CA LYS A 323 1.84 37.27 34.01
C LYS A 323 1.42 38.53 34.76
N ARG A 324 1.67 39.72 34.20
CA ARG A 324 1.35 41.02 34.78
C ARG A 324 0.12 41.67 34.13
N ASN A 325 -0.17 41.35 32.87
CA ASN A 325 -1.27 41.93 32.10
C ASN A 325 -1.83 40.89 31.11
N SER A 326 -3.08 40.46 31.31
CA SER A 326 -3.75 39.43 30.53
C SER A 326 -4.58 40.00 29.37
N SER A 327 -3.99 40.86 28.55
CA SER A 327 -4.66 41.37 27.34
C SER A 327 -4.91 40.25 26.35
N SER A 328 -6.13 40.17 25.79
CA SER A 328 -6.47 39.19 24.74
C SER A 328 -5.56 39.35 23.51
N LEU A 329 -5.19 40.57 23.11
CA LEU A 329 -4.26 40.79 22.00
C LEU A 329 -2.85 40.28 22.30
N LEU A 330 -2.38 40.38 23.55
CA LEU A 330 -1.08 39.80 23.92
C LEU A 330 -1.15 38.26 23.90
N MET A 331 -2.29 37.70 24.32
CA MET A 331 -2.54 36.26 24.29
C MET A 331 -2.58 35.70 22.87
N SER A 332 -3.16 36.43 21.91
CA SER A 332 -3.16 36.00 20.51
C SER A 332 -1.75 35.93 19.94
N PHE A 333 -0.88 36.91 20.18
CA PHE A 333 0.53 36.84 19.76
C PHE A 333 1.25 35.63 20.33
N ILE A 334 1.04 35.31 21.61
CA ILE A 334 1.67 34.13 22.24
C ILE A 334 1.17 32.83 21.60
N ASN A 335 -0.13 32.73 21.30
CA ASN A 335 -0.68 31.54 20.64
C ASN A 335 -0.17 31.40 19.21
N LEU A 336 -0.12 32.50 18.46
CA LEU A 336 0.40 32.53 17.09
C LEU A 336 1.87 32.09 17.05
N TYR A 337 2.68 32.54 18.01
CA TYR A 337 4.06 32.06 18.15
C TYR A 337 4.14 30.56 18.40
N HIS A 338 3.37 30.04 19.37
CA HIS A 338 3.42 28.61 19.65
C HIS A 338 2.94 27.76 18.48
N TYR A 339 2.02 28.29 17.66
CA TYR A 339 1.60 27.68 16.42
C TYR A 339 2.75 27.63 15.40
N ALA A 340 3.37 28.78 15.09
CA ALA A 340 4.49 28.86 14.16
C ALA A 340 5.70 28.03 14.60
N ALA A 341 6.03 28.04 15.90
CA ALA A 341 7.11 27.22 16.47
C ALA A 341 6.82 25.70 16.36
N LEU A 342 5.55 25.30 16.41
CA LEU A 342 5.16 23.91 16.19
C LEU A 342 5.30 23.53 14.71
N LEU A 343 4.96 24.42 13.78
CA LEU A 343 5.22 24.22 12.36
C LEU A 343 6.72 24.14 12.05
N GLU A 344 7.54 25.03 12.62
CA GLU A 344 9.00 24.95 12.55
C GLU A 344 9.52 23.60 13.05
N LYS A 345 9.02 23.11 14.18
CA LYS A 345 9.42 21.80 14.69
C LYS A 345 9.08 20.68 13.72
N ILE A 346 7.92 20.77 13.06
CA ILE A 346 7.51 19.81 12.04
C ILE A 346 8.41 19.90 10.82
N TYR A 347 8.70 21.12 10.32
CA TYR A 347 9.70 21.34 9.28
C TYR A 347 11.05 20.71 9.64
N ASN A 348 11.58 20.99 10.82
CA ASN A 348 12.86 20.43 11.29
C ASN A 348 12.82 18.90 11.37
N ASN A 349 11.67 18.30 11.70
CA ASN A 349 11.50 16.85 11.66
C ASN A 349 11.44 16.33 10.21
N ILE A 350 10.81 17.07 9.30
CA ILE A 350 10.78 16.72 7.87
C ILE A 350 12.20 16.80 7.29
N SER A 351 12.94 17.86 7.55
CA SER A 351 14.31 18.05 7.04
C SER A 351 15.33 17.08 7.66
N SER A 352 15.11 16.63 8.90
CA SER A 352 15.95 15.62 9.57
C SER A 352 15.50 14.17 9.36
N SER A 353 14.33 13.93 8.78
CA SER A 353 13.87 12.57 8.48
C SER A 353 14.61 12.06 7.24
N ASN A 354 15.47 11.05 7.42
CA ASN A 354 16.36 10.44 6.43
C ASN A 354 15.67 9.77 5.20
N TYR A 355 14.38 9.98 4.97
CA TYR A 355 13.65 9.32 3.90
C TYR A 355 12.72 10.31 3.22
N ILE A 356 13.17 10.88 2.10
CA ILE A 356 12.24 11.27 1.05
C ILE A 356 12.30 10.12 0.05
N ILE A 357 11.20 9.39 -0.06
CA ILE A 357 11.04 8.38 -1.10
C ILE A 357 10.53 9.12 -2.32
N VAL A 358 11.41 9.41 -3.26
CA VAL A 358 10.98 9.89 -4.57
C VAL A 358 10.24 8.76 -5.26
N PHE A 359 8.94 8.92 -5.43
CA PHE A 359 8.17 8.06 -6.33
C PHE A 359 8.18 8.75 -7.70
N PRO A 360 8.61 8.08 -8.76
CA PRO A 360 8.53 8.66 -10.10
C PRO A 360 7.07 8.96 -10.46
N GLU A 361 6.87 9.88 -11.40
CA GLU A 361 5.59 10.05 -12.10
C GLU A 361 5.08 8.73 -12.72
N TYR A 362 6.01 7.79 -12.98
CA TYR A 362 5.75 6.56 -13.71
C TYR A 362 5.79 5.33 -12.79
N TRP A 363 4.60 4.87 -12.40
CA TRP A 363 4.42 3.55 -11.83
C TRP A 363 4.20 2.54 -12.95
N SER A 364 5.02 1.48 -13.00
CA SER A 364 4.84 0.43 -14.01
C SER A 364 3.75 -0.54 -13.57
N ALA A 365 2.85 -0.88 -14.48
CA ALA A 365 1.94 -2.02 -14.32
C ALA A 365 2.53 -3.31 -14.93
N ASP A 366 3.60 -3.19 -15.73
CA ASP A 366 4.18 -4.29 -16.49
C ASP A 366 5.28 -5.00 -15.69
N TYR A 367 4.95 -6.18 -15.19
CA TYR A 367 5.87 -7.09 -14.53
C TYR A 367 5.49 -8.54 -14.85
N HIS A 368 6.35 -9.48 -14.45
CA HIS A 368 6.16 -10.89 -14.75
C HIS A 368 5.27 -11.56 -13.69
N ASP A 369 5.71 -11.60 -12.43
CA ASP A 369 4.93 -12.15 -11.32
C ASP A 369 5.39 -11.60 -9.96
N ILE A 370 4.56 -11.81 -8.94
CA ILE A 370 4.90 -11.55 -7.55
C ILE A 370 4.50 -12.72 -6.65
N SER A 371 5.22 -12.90 -5.55
CA SER A 371 4.89 -13.83 -4.48
C SER A 371 5.25 -13.21 -3.13
N SER A 372 4.82 -13.84 -2.03
CA SER A 372 5.16 -13.41 -0.67
C SER A 372 6.67 -13.37 -0.36
N GLY A 373 7.53 -13.95 -1.20
CA GLY A 373 8.98 -13.99 -0.98
C GLY A 373 9.84 -13.34 -2.07
N GLY A 374 9.23 -12.84 -3.15
CA GLY A 374 9.99 -12.30 -4.26
C GLY A 374 9.10 -11.70 -5.35
N PHE A 375 9.76 -10.95 -6.24
CA PHE A 375 9.12 -10.17 -7.29
C PHE A 375 9.95 -10.30 -8.56
N SER A 376 9.28 -10.51 -9.70
CA SER A 376 9.93 -10.55 -11.01
C SER A 376 9.31 -9.52 -11.93
N PHE A 377 10.14 -8.68 -12.54
CA PHE A 377 9.69 -7.56 -13.36
C PHE A 377 10.57 -7.35 -14.59
N PHE A 378 10.10 -6.53 -15.53
CA PHE A 378 10.83 -6.19 -16.73
C PHE A 378 11.39 -4.78 -16.63
N THR A 379 12.62 -4.58 -17.07
CA THR A 379 13.21 -3.24 -17.12
C THR A 379 14.24 -3.12 -18.24
N PRO A 380 14.32 -1.96 -18.92
CA PRO A 380 15.41 -1.67 -19.84
C PRO A 380 16.73 -1.34 -19.10
N PHE A 381 16.69 -1.12 -17.79
CA PHE A 381 17.84 -0.70 -17.00
C PHE A 381 18.73 -1.88 -16.61
N LEU A 382 20.04 -1.67 -16.67
CA LEU A 382 21.01 -2.67 -16.23
C LEU A 382 21.14 -2.65 -14.70
N VAL A 383 20.81 -3.78 -14.07
CA VAL A 383 21.10 -4.10 -12.67
C VAL A 383 22.05 -5.30 -12.62
N ASP A 384 22.73 -5.51 -11.50
CA ASP A 384 23.65 -6.63 -11.32
C ASP A 384 23.10 -7.69 -10.36
N ILE A 385 23.50 -8.95 -10.55
CA ILE A 385 23.18 -10.02 -9.60
C ILE A 385 23.79 -9.67 -8.24
N ASN A 386 23.00 -9.82 -7.18
CA ASN A 386 23.27 -9.41 -5.79
C ASN A 386 23.08 -7.91 -5.49
N ASP A 387 22.68 -7.09 -6.45
CA ASP A 387 22.25 -5.73 -6.15
C ASP A 387 21.10 -5.72 -5.15
N HIS A 388 21.10 -4.69 -4.31
CA HIS A 388 19.99 -4.43 -3.40
C HIS A 388 19.09 -3.39 -4.06
N LEU A 389 17.81 -3.70 -4.12
CA LEU A 389 16.77 -2.82 -4.64
C LEU A 389 15.84 -2.42 -3.50
N GLU A 390 15.35 -1.18 -3.55
CA GLU A 390 14.16 -0.78 -2.80
C GLU A 390 12.97 -0.87 -3.75
N LEU A 391 12.03 -1.76 -3.46
CA LEU A 391 10.83 -1.98 -4.25
C LEU A 391 9.65 -1.29 -3.58
N PHE A 392 8.87 -0.60 -4.38
CA PHE A 392 7.64 0.04 -3.95
C PHE A 392 6.48 -0.54 -4.75
N PHE A 393 5.43 -0.96 -4.05
CA PHE A 393 4.23 -1.53 -4.64
C PHE A 393 3.02 -0.71 -4.21
N ARG A 394 2.11 -0.45 -5.14
CA ARG A 394 0.79 0.11 -4.86
C ARG A 394 -0.24 -0.93 -5.26
N PHE A 395 -0.79 -1.63 -4.27
CA PHE A 395 -1.83 -2.65 -4.47
C PHE A 395 -3.21 -1.98 -4.50
N ASP A 396 -4.02 -2.36 -5.47
CA ASP A 396 -5.44 -2.05 -5.50
C ASP A 396 -6.20 -3.06 -4.64
N LEU A 397 -6.86 -2.57 -3.60
CA LEU A 397 -7.63 -3.38 -2.66
C LEU A 397 -9.14 -3.30 -2.91
N SER A 398 -9.52 -2.61 -3.98
CA SER A 398 -10.91 -2.35 -4.33
C SER A 398 -11.58 -3.63 -4.84
N ALA A 399 -12.69 -4.01 -4.20
CA ALA A 399 -13.52 -5.10 -4.70
C ALA A 399 -14.12 -4.76 -6.08
N SER A 400 -14.44 -3.47 -6.30
CA SER A 400 -15.01 -2.95 -7.56
C SER A 400 -14.29 -1.69 -8.04
N ASP A 401 -14.37 -1.41 -9.35
CA ASP A 401 -13.82 -0.20 -9.97
C ASP A 401 -14.47 1.12 -9.49
N LYS A 402 -15.51 1.05 -8.65
CA LYS A 402 -16.20 2.22 -8.09
C LYS A 402 -15.59 2.72 -6.78
N THR A 403 -14.70 1.93 -6.18
CA THR A 403 -13.98 2.24 -4.94
C THR A 403 -12.50 2.44 -5.28
N ASN A 404 -11.83 3.36 -4.59
CA ASN A 404 -10.40 3.64 -4.79
C ASN A 404 -9.67 3.44 -3.46
N ASP A 405 -9.48 2.18 -3.07
CA ASP A 405 -8.70 1.82 -1.89
C ASP A 405 -7.36 1.23 -2.34
N TYR A 406 -6.28 1.86 -1.88
CA TYR A 406 -4.91 1.43 -2.19
C TYR A 406 -4.07 1.30 -0.94
N GLU A 407 -3.17 0.33 -0.96
CA GLU A 407 -2.12 0.19 0.05
C GLU A 407 -0.74 0.22 -0.63
N ILE A 408 0.15 1.05 -0.08
CA ILE A 408 1.53 1.17 -0.57
C ILE A 408 2.45 0.40 0.36
N VAL A 409 3.25 -0.49 -0.22
CA VAL A 409 4.24 -1.30 0.48
C VAL A 409 5.64 -0.94 -0.02
N HIS A 410 6.56 -0.80 0.93
CA HIS A 410 8.00 -0.72 0.67
C HIS A 410 8.67 -2.03 1.09
N GLN A 411 9.38 -2.67 0.16
CA GLN A 411 10.08 -3.92 0.39
C GLN A 411 11.49 -3.88 -0.19
N LYS A 412 12.50 -4.09 0.66
CA LYS A 412 13.88 -4.29 0.20
C LYS A 412 14.01 -5.66 -0.45
N ALA A 413 14.75 -5.74 -1.54
CA ALA A 413 14.97 -6.98 -2.25
C ALA A 413 16.41 -7.11 -2.74
N LYS A 414 16.83 -8.34 -2.97
CA LYS A 414 18.12 -8.68 -3.57
C LYS A 414 17.89 -9.29 -4.94
N VAL A 415 18.59 -8.80 -5.95
CA VAL A 415 18.56 -9.39 -7.29
C VAL A 415 19.20 -10.78 -7.23
N VAL A 416 18.45 -11.80 -7.66
CA VAL A 416 18.91 -13.20 -7.65
C VAL A 416 19.09 -13.79 -9.04
N ARG A 417 18.38 -13.26 -10.03
CA ARG A 417 18.48 -13.73 -11.42
C ARG A 417 18.14 -12.59 -12.38
N ILE A 418 18.83 -12.58 -13.52
CA ILE A 418 18.59 -11.66 -14.64
C ILE A 418 18.55 -12.51 -15.90
N ASP A 419 17.45 -12.44 -16.63
CA ASP A 419 17.28 -13.12 -17.91
C ASP A 419 17.02 -12.06 -19.00
N GLU A 420 17.82 -12.06 -20.06
CA GLU A 420 17.62 -11.15 -21.19
C GLU A 420 16.42 -11.61 -22.04
N LYS A 421 15.54 -10.67 -22.38
CA LYS A 421 14.35 -10.89 -23.22
C LYS A 421 14.49 -10.07 -24.49
N THR A 422 15.18 -10.66 -25.47
CA THR A 422 15.51 -10.02 -26.75
C THR A 422 14.30 -9.64 -27.58
N ASP A 423 13.17 -10.32 -27.38
CA ASP A 423 11.89 -10.10 -28.04
C ASP A 423 11.21 -8.78 -27.64
N ILE A 424 11.36 -8.38 -26.38
CA ILE A 424 10.77 -7.15 -25.83
C ILE A 424 11.84 -6.07 -25.53
N GLY A 425 13.10 -6.33 -25.84
CA GLY A 425 14.21 -5.39 -25.62
C GLY A 425 14.41 -5.01 -24.15
N ALA A 426 14.16 -5.94 -23.22
CA ALA A 426 14.23 -5.70 -21.79
C ALA A 426 14.90 -6.86 -21.03
N TYR A 427 15.27 -6.60 -19.78
CA TYR A 427 15.74 -7.63 -18.85
C TYR A 427 14.62 -8.04 -17.91
N GLN A 428 14.39 -9.34 -17.75
CA GLN A 428 13.60 -9.89 -16.66
C GLN A 428 14.48 -9.98 -15.41
N ILE A 429 14.15 -9.18 -14.40
CA ILE A 429 14.86 -9.15 -13.12
C ILE A 429 14.01 -9.90 -12.11
N SER A 430 14.56 -10.97 -11.54
CA SER A 430 13.93 -11.68 -10.42
C SER A 430 14.66 -11.35 -9.12
N CYS A 431 13.89 -10.92 -8.13
CA CYS A 431 14.38 -10.48 -6.84
C CYS A 431 13.80 -11.31 -5.69
N GLN A 432 14.59 -11.50 -4.65
CA GLN A 432 14.16 -12.09 -3.39
C GLN A 432 13.96 -10.99 -2.34
N PHE A 433 12.82 -11.00 -1.65
CA PHE A 433 12.57 -10.04 -0.58
C PHE A 433 13.47 -10.27 0.63
N LEU A 434 14.01 -9.18 1.16
CA LEU A 434 14.82 -9.16 2.37
C LEU A 434 13.93 -8.87 3.57
N HIS A 435 13.77 -9.88 4.43
CA HIS A 435 12.99 -9.78 5.68
C HIS A 435 11.57 -9.22 5.51
N PRO A 436 10.73 -9.75 4.60
CA PRO A 436 9.37 -9.26 4.46
C PRO A 436 8.58 -9.47 5.75
N ASP A 437 7.87 -8.44 6.19
CA ASP A 437 7.01 -8.54 7.37
C ASP A 437 5.73 -9.34 7.04
N LYS A 438 5.04 -9.81 8.09
CA LYS A 438 3.88 -10.68 7.93
C LYS A 438 2.72 -9.97 7.20
N ASN A 439 2.51 -8.68 7.44
CA ASN A 439 1.41 -7.95 6.83
C ASN A 439 1.65 -7.78 5.34
N THR A 440 2.88 -7.42 4.93
CA THR A 440 3.29 -7.37 3.52
C THR A 440 3.09 -8.72 2.84
N MET A 441 3.55 -9.82 3.45
CA MET A 441 3.36 -11.16 2.90
C MET A 441 1.89 -11.54 2.75
N ASP A 442 1.05 -11.17 3.73
CA ASP A 442 -0.38 -11.44 3.72
C ASP A 442 -1.11 -10.60 2.66
N LEU A 443 -0.75 -9.33 2.49
CA LEU A 443 -1.27 -8.42 1.46
C LEU A 443 -1.00 -8.98 0.06
N ILE A 444 0.26 -9.31 -0.25
CA ILE A 444 0.67 -9.86 -1.54
C ILE A 444 -0.09 -11.16 -1.84
N ARG A 445 -0.22 -12.04 -0.85
CA ARG A 445 -0.96 -13.31 -1.01
C ARG A 445 -2.43 -13.05 -1.34
N LYS A 446 -3.10 -12.17 -0.59
CA LYS A 446 -4.50 -11.84 -0.84
C LYS A 446 -4.69 -11.18 -2.20
N ALA A 447 -3.84 -10.23 -2.57
CA ALA A 447 -3.93 -9.52 -3.85
C ALA A 447 -3.73 -10.44 -5.05
N THR A 448 -2.74 -11.34 -5.00
CA THR A 448 -2.50 -12.33 -6.08
C THR A 448 -3.67 -13.31 -6.22
N GLN A 449 -4.20 -13.84 -5.11
CA GLN A 449 -5.36 -14.74 -5.12
C GLN A 449 -6.64 -14.05 -5.60
N SER A 450 -6.80 -12.77 -5.23
CA SER A 450 -7.95 -11.96 -5.67
C SER A 450 -7.91 -11.73 -7.17
N LYS A 451 -6.75 -11.40 -7.73
CA LYS A 451 -6.60 -11.27 -9.18
C LYS A 451 -6.84 -12.59 -9.91
N GLU A 452 -6.28 -13.71 -9.41
CA GLU A 452 -6.49 -15.01 -10.06
C GLU A 452 -7.97 -15.42 -10.07
N LEU A 453 -8.72 -15.11 -9.00
CA LEU A 453 -10.16 -15.34 -8.94
C LEU A 453 -10.92 -14.46 -9.95
N LYS A 454 -10.59 -13.16 -10.02
CA LYS A 454 -11.21 -12.23 -10.98
C LYS A 454 -10.98 -12.67 -12.42
N ASP A 455 -9.74 -13.00 -12.78
CA ASP A 455 -9.39 -13.46 -14.12
C ASP A 455 -10.18 -14.75 -14.47
N ALA A 456 -10.28 -15.71 -13.56
CA ALA A 456 -11.05 -16.95 -13.77
C ALA A 456 -12.57 -16.70 -13.91
N PHE A 457 -13.13 -15.79 -13.12
CA PHE A 457 -14.54 -15.43 -13.17
C PHE A 457 -14.90 -14.75 -14.49
N SER A 458 -14.14 -13.73 -14.91
CA SER A 458 -14.40 -13.02 -16.16
C SER A 458 -14.30 -13.91 -17.39
N ASN A 459 -13.39 -14.88 -17.39
CA ASN A 459 -13.25 -15.80 -18.52
C ASN A 459 -14.35 -16.87 -18.57
N ALA A 460 -14.94 -17.25 -17.43
CA ALA A 460 -16.11 -18.13 -17.40
C ALA A 460 -17.34 -17.45 -18.05
N GLU A 461 -17.61 -16.18 -17.72
CA GLU A 461 -18.71 -15.41 -18.34
C GLU A 461 -18.54 -15.25 -19.86
N LEU A 462 -17.31 -15.13 -20.34
CA LEU A 462 -16.99 -15.05 -21.77
C LEU A 462 -17.25 -16.37 -22.51
N ILE A 463 -17.17 -17.52 -21.83
CA ILE A 463 -17.44 -18.83 -22.43
C ILE A 463 -18.95 -19.06 -22.55
N ASP A 464 -19.71 -18.74 -21.50
CA ASP A 464 -21.18 -18.87 -21.51
C ASP A 464 -21.84 -17.97 -22.57
N THR A 465 -21.30 -16.77 -22.79
CA THR A 465 -21.80 -15.83 -23.82
C THR A 465 -21.49 -16.25 -25.26
N VAL A 466 -20.41 -17.02 -25.50
CA VAL A 466 -20.09 -17.56 -26.83
C VAL A 466 -20.99 -18.75 -27.19
N ASP A 467 -21.39 -19.56 -26.20
CA ASP A 467 -22.32 -20.66 -26.42
C ASP A 467 -23.77 -20.19 -26.68
N GLU A 468 -24.19 -19.05 -26.10
CA GLU A 468 -25.49 -18.41 -26.42
C GLU A 468 -25.55 -17.82 -27.84
N TYR A 469 -24.42 -17.38 -28.41
CA TYR A 469 -24.38 -16.84 -29.78
C TYR A 469 -24.29 -17.90 -30.89
N ASN A 470 -23.97 -19.15 -30.52
CA ASN A 470 -23.85 -20.28 -31.44
C ASN A 470 -25.07 -21.23 -31.40
N GLN A 471 -26.11 -20.88 -30.64
CA GLN A 471 -27.46 -21.48 -30.70
C GLN A 471 -28.40 -20.59 -31.51
#